data_AF-A0A962CVR4-F1
#
_entry.id   AF-A0A962CVR4-F1
#
_cell.length_a   1.000
_cell.length_b   1.000
_cell.length_c   1.000
_cell.angle_alpha   90.00
_cell.angle_beta   90.00
_cell.angle_gamma   90.00
#
_symmetry.space_group_name_H-M   'P 1'
#
loop_
_entity.id
_entity.type
_entity.pdbx_description
1 polymer ?
#
loop_
_entity_poly.entity_id
_entity_poly.type
_entity_poly.pdbx_seq_one_letter_code
_entity_poly.pdbx_strand_id
1 'polypeptide(L)'
;MSTSLCSLLIVAVQESKFNSRKVQSNFNSTTESFDFIQASLIENRQPMNQLSLQNVMPTFTDLDIERFNHSLSKKNLRISHQKNKIVKLESISLILFGLTIISLFTAARMYRKHHRLISGLQKHGLPVMKESPDMAAELLINHVPTVETGINLSQNDINTMLVSSLKEAVNIWLKINDQSLVEFAYQSQIWTITNDNGSLRVRSLERYLSIDKIPKNPRWKNVIKSIGFVLSTLDKDDHRYLKLNEMFHELSAKLESFYG
;
A
#
# COMPACT_ATOMS: atom_id res chain seq x y z
N MET A 1 -5.15 -22.27 15.82
CA MET A 1 -5.00 -20.80 15.83
C MET A 1 -5.22 -20.31 14.39
N SER A 2 -6.10 -19.33 14.19
CA SER A 2 -6.42 -18.61 12.93
C SER A 2 -7.90 -18.69 12.53
N THR A 3 -8.79 -18.26 13.41
CA THR A 3 -10.19 -17.91 13.03
C THR A 3 -10.64 -16.59 13.67
N SER A 4 -9.71 -15.71 14.02
CA SER A 4 -10.04 -14.45 14.72
C SER A 4 -10.21 -13.24 13.79
N LEU A 5 -9.80 -13.32 12.52
CA LEU A 5 -9.85 -12.16 11.61
C LEU A 5 -11.01 -12.21 10.60
N CYS A 6 -11.60 -13.37 10.32
CA CYS A 6 -12.82 -13.45 9.50
C CYS A 6 -14.09 -13.06 10.27
N SER A 7 -14.15 -13.30 11.58
CA SER A 7 -15.34 -12.95 12.37
C SER A 7 -15.48 -11.44 12.62
N LEU A 8 -14.36 -10.69 12.62
CA LEU A 8 -14.36 -9.23 12.79
C LEU A 8 -14.77 -8.48 11.51
N LEU A 9 -14.49 -9.06 10.34
CA LEU A 9 -14.86 -8.46 9.05
C LEU A 9 -16.35 -8.65 8.72
N ILE A 10 -16.97 -9.73 9.20
CA ILE A 10 -18.41 -9.97 9.05
C ILE A 10 -19.23 -9.02 9.97
N VAL A 11 -18.74 -8.72 11.18
CA VAL A 11 -19.39 -7.78 12.10
C VAL A 11 -19.30 -6.33 11.59
N ALA A 12 -18.16 -5.91 11.05
CA ALA A 12 -17.97 -4.55 10.54
C ALA A 12 -18.80 -4.24 9.27
N VAL A 13 -19.05 -5.25 8.42
CA VAL A 13 -19.87 -5.06 7.21
C VAL A 13 -21.37 -5.00 7.53
N GLN A 14 -21.84 -5.68 8.60
CA GLN A 14 -23.23 -5.60 9.05
C GLN A 14 -23.60 -4.25 9.70
N GLU A 15 -22.67 -3.60 10.40
CA GLU A 15 -22.94 -2.28 11.01
C GLU A 15 -23.12 -1.15 9.98
N SER A 16 -22.43 -1.22 8.83
CA SER A 16 -22.59 -0.19 7.78
C SER A 16 -23.98 -0.22 7.10
N LYS A 17 -24.58 -1.42 6.96
CA LYS A 17 -25.92 -1.59 6.38
C LYS A 17 -27.04 -1.39 7.40
N PHE A 18 -26.79 -1.59 8.70
CA PHE A 18 -27.74 -1.26 9.76
C PHE A 18 -27.83 0.25 10.01
N ASN A 19 -26.71 0.97 9.91
CA ASN A 19 -26.71 2.43 10.07
C ASN A 19 -27.39 3.17 8.89
N SER A 20 -27.34 2.59 7.68
CA SER A 20 -28.02 3.16 6.50
C SER A 20 -29.56 3.01 6.54
N ARG A 21 -30.10 2.00 7.24
CA ARG A 21 -31.57 1.90 7.46
C ARG A 21 -32.07 2.81 8.59
N LYS A 22 -31.21 3.20 9.53
CA LYS A 22 -31.56 4.09 10.65
C LYS A 22 -31.55 5.58 10.26
N VAL A 23 -30.87 5.92 9.17
CA VAL A 23 -30.83 7.30 8.63
C VAL A 23 -32.08 7.62 7.80
N GLN A 24 -32.80 6.61 7.27
CA GLN A 24 -33.99 6.82 6.46
C GLN A 24 -35.32 6.70 7.24
N SER A 25 -35.29 6.29 8.51
CA SER A 25 -36.47 6.26 9.40
C SER A 25 -36.69 7.53 10.23
N ASN A 26 -35.80 8.52 10.16
CA ASN A 26 -35.89 9.75 10.96
C ASN A 26 -36.52 10.94 10.19
N PHE A 27 -37.24 10.69 9.09
CA PHE A 27 -37.99 11.73 8.38
C PHE A 27 -39.47 11.85 8.79
N ASN A 28 -39.95 10.99 9.71
CA ASN A 28 -41.33 11.01 10.19
C ASN A 28 -41.39 11.07 11.73
N SER A 29 -40.82 12.10 12.34
CA SER A 29 -41.07 12.43 13.76
C SER A 29 -40.58 13.83 14.12
N THR A 30 -41.09 14.86 13.45
CA THR A 30 -41.02 16.24 13.93
C THR A 30 -42.30 16.56 14.69
N THR A 31 -42.43 16.00 15.89
CA THR A 31 -43.47 16.39 16.86
C THR A 31 -42.95 16.29 18.29
N GLU A 32 -41.66 16.55 18.52
CA GLU A 32 -41.09 16.63 19.87
C GLU A 32 -40.08 17.79 19.97
N SER A 33 -40.58 19.01 19.77
CA SER A 33 -39.84 20.24 20.08
C SER A 33 -40.75 21.26 20.78
N PHE A 34 -41.55 20.79 21.74
CA PHE A 34 -42.43 21.64 22.54
C PHE A 34 -42.27 21.55 24.07
N ASP A 35 -41.38 20.69 24.60
CA ASP A 35 -41.31 20.49 26.06
C ASP A 35 -40.17 21.23 26.78
N PHE A 36 -39.35 22.02 26.08
CA PHE A 36 -38.25 22.76 26.72
C PHE A 36 -38.60 24.21 27.11
N ILE A 37 -39.72 24.78 26.62
CA ILE A 37 -40.09 26.17 26.93
C ILE A 37 -40.94 26.27 28.21
N GLN A 38 -41.52 25.17 28.69
CA GLN A 38 -42.38 25.19 29.89
C GLN A 38 -41.61 25.31 31.22
N ALA A 39 -40.30 25.01 31.25
CA ALA A 39 -39.55 24.85 32.51
C ALA A 39 -38.91 26.14 33.06
N SER A 40 -38.82 27.22 32.27
CA SER A 40 -38.14 28.46 32.71
C SER A 40 -39.07 29.54 33.29
N LEU A 41 -40.37 29.25 33.46
CA LEU A 41 -41.36 30.27 33.87
C LEU A 41 -41.88 30.10 35.32
N ILE A 42 -41.31 29.20 36.12
CA ILE A 42 -41.79 28.92 37.50
C ILE A 42 -40.69 29.19 38.55
N GLU A 43 -39.95 30.30 38.42
CA GLU A 43 -39.03 30.70 39.50
C GLU A 43 -38.85 32.23 39.55
N ASN A 44 -39.89 32.94 39.99
CA ASN A 44 -39.76 34.14 40.82
C ASN A 44 -41.15 34.71 41.19
N ARG A 45 -41.58 34.47 42.43
CA ARG A 45 -42.62 35.28 43.10
C ARG A 45 -41.97 36.18 44.15
N GLN A 46 -42.27 37.47 44.11
CA GLN A 46 -42.24 38.40 45.26
C GLN A 46 -43.50 39.31 45.21
N PRO A 47 -43.97 39.88 46.34
CA PRO A 47 -45.41 40.08 46.56
C PRO A 47 -45.93 41.53 46.40
N MET A 48 -47.24 41.62 46.12
CA MET A 48 -48.23 42.67 46.46
C MET A 48 -47.88 44.17 46.27
N ASN A 49 -48.51 44.83 45.28
CA ASN A 49 -49.50 45.88 45.56
C ASN A 49 -50.31 46.29 44.31
N GLN A 50 -51.54 46.72 44.57
CA GLN A 50 -52.59 47.09 43.63
C GLN A 50 -52.16 48.19 42.65
N LEU A 51 -52.38 47.96 41.35
CA LEU A 51 -52.89 48.94 40.38
C LEU A 51 -53.36 48.15 39.15
N SER A 52 -54.66 48.10 38.93
CA SER A 52 -55.24 47.61 37.69
C SER A 52 -54.73 48.49 36.55
N LEU A 53 -54.05 47.90 35.55
CA LEU A 53 -54.14 48.28 34.13
C LEU A 53 -53.31 47.31 33.27
N GLN A 54 -53.99 46.76 32.26
CA GLN A 54 -53.43 46.15 31.04
C GLN A 54 -52.63 44.84 31.16
N ASN A 55 -53.33 43.70 31.01
CA ASN A 55 -52.71 42.47 30.48
C ASN A 55 -52.38 42.68 28.99
N VAL A 56 -51.23 43.28 28.69
CA VAL A 56 -50.64 43.23 27.34
C VAL A 56 -49.78 41.99 27.29
N MET A 57 -50.25 40.97 26.57
CA MET A 57 -49.41 39.87 26.13
C MET A 57 -48.17 40.45 25.44
N PRO A 58 -46.94 40.00 25.76
CA PRO A 58 -45.78 40.45 25.01
C PRO A 58 -45.96 39.97 23.57
N THR A 59 -46.38 40.86 22.68
CA THR A 59 -46.33 40.64 21.23
C THR A 59 -44.86 40.53 20.87
N PHE A 60 -44.37 39.30 20.83
CA PHE A 60 -43.05 38.99 20.32
C PHE A 60 -43.04 39.45 18.87
N THR A 61 -42.36 40.57 18.62
CA THR A 61 -42.36 41.16 17.29
C THR A 61 -41.57 40.25 16.36
N ASP A 62 -41.88 40.25 15.07
CA ASP A 62 -41.15 39.44 14.08
C ASP A 62 -39.63 39.73 14.12
N LEU A 63 -39.28 40.98 14.49
CA LEU A 63 -37.93 41.45 14.74
C LEU A 63 -37.22 40.75 15.92
N ASP A 64 -37.97 40.26 16.90
CA ASP A 64 -37.42 39.51 18.05
C ASP A 64 -37.14 38.05 17.68
N ILE A 65 -38.00 37.45 16.84
CA ILE A 65 -37.76 36.12 16.25
C ILE A 65 -36.51 36.15 15.37
N GLU A 66 -36.40 37.17 14.53
CA GLU A 66 -35.24 37.35 13.64
C GLU A 66 -33.94 37.58 14.44
N ARG A 67 -33.98 38.40 15.49
CA ARG A 67 -32.82 38.61 16.39
C ARG A 67 -32.42 37.32 17.11
N PHE A 68 -33.38 36.52 17.54
CA PHE A 68 -33.11 35.24 18.19
C PHE A 68 -32.49 34.23 17.21
N ASN A 69 -33.06 34.10 16.01
CA ASN A 69 -32.53 33.26 14.94
C ASN A 69 -31.13 33.69 14.52
N HIS A 70 -30.89 35.00 14.44
CA HIS A 70 -29.56 35.56 14.14
C HIS A 70 -28.55 35.30 15.26
N SER A 71 -28.97 35.35 16.53
CA SER A 71 -28.14 34.98 17.68
C SER A 71 -27.79 33.49 17.68
N LEU A 72 -28.76 32.62 17.37
CA LEU A 72 -28.55 31.19 17.18
C LEU A 72 -27.58 30.91 16.03
N SER A 73 -27.77 31.55 14.87
CA SER A 73 -26.90 31.41 13.71
C SER A 73 -25.45 31.83 14.04
N LYS A 74 -25.28 32.97 14.73
CA LYS A 74 -23.96 33.41 15.21
C LYS A 74 -23.31 32.41 16.19
N LYS A 75 -24.08 31.82 17.10
CA LYS A 75 -23.59 30.78 18.02
C LYS A 75 -23.19 29.51 17.26
N ASN A 76 -24.01 29.04 16.32
CA ASN A 76 -23.72 27.88 15.47
C ASN A 76 -22.46 28.08 14.62
N LEU A 77 -22.27 29.28 14.09
CA LEU A 77 -21.10 29.64 13.30
C LEU A 77 -19.82 29.62 14.16
N ARG A 78 -19.89 30.10 15.41
CA ARG A 78 -18.76 30.00 16.36
C ARG A 78 -18.43 28.56 16.71
N ILE A 79 -19.43 27.72 16.94
CA ILE A 79 -19.25 26.28 17.24
C ILE A 79 -18.63 25.57 16.04
N SER A 80 -19.12 25.82 14.82
CA SER A 80 -18.55 25.27 13.59
C SER A 80 -17.09 25.71 13.40
N HIS A 81 -16.78 26.99 13.64
CA HIS A 81 -15.42 27.50 13.57
C HIS A 81 -14.48 26.84 14.60
N GLN A 82 -14.94 26.59 15.83
CA GLN A 82 -14.18 25.87 16.84
C GLN A 82 -13.96 24.39 16.46
N LYS A 83 -15.00 23.70 15.95
CA LYS A 83 -14.88 22.33 15.45
C LYS A 83 -13.83 22.22 14.34
N ASN A 84 -13.81 23.18 13.41
CA ASN A 84 -12.81 23.20 12.33
C ASN A 84 -11.37 23.38 12.85
N LYS A 85 -11.16 24.12 13.95
CA LYS A 85 -9.84 24.22 14.59
C LYS A 85 -9.42 22.89 15.22
N ILE A 86 -10.34 22.24 15.92
CA ILE A 86 -10.10 20.94 16.57
C ILE A 86 -9.75 19.88 15.53
N VAL A 87 -10.55 19.76 14.46
CA VAL A 87 -10.30 18.81 13.35
C VAL A 87 -8.95 19.06 12.67
N LYS A 88 -8.56 20.33 12.49
CA LYS A 88 -7.23 20.68 11.95
C LYS A 88 -6.09 20.19 12.85
N LEU A 89 -6.20 20.32 14.17
CA LEU A 89 -5.18 19.87 15.11
C LEU A 89 -5.04 18.34 15.12
N GLU A 90 -6.15 17.61 15.07
CA GLU A 90 -6.12 16.15 14.96
C GLU A 90 -5.50 15.67 13.65
N SER A 91 -5.81 16.35 12.53
CA SER A 91 -5.20 16.01 11.23
C SER A 91 -3.69 16.19 11.22
N ILE A 92 -3.16 17.23 11.88
CA ILE A 92 -1.72 17.47 12.00
C ILE A 92 -1.06 16.39 12.89
N SER A 93 -1.71 16.01 13.99
CA SER A 93 -1.24 14.95 14.88
C SER A 93 -1.12 13.60 14.14
N LEU A 94 -2.09 13.25 13.31
CA LEU A 94 -2.06 12.03 12.48
C LEU A 94 -0.91 12.05 11.46
N ILE A 95 -0.64 13.20 10.83
CA ILE A 95 0.47 13.35 9.90
C ILE A 95 1.82 13.17 10.62
N LEU A 96 1.99 13.77 11.80
CA LEU A 96 3.21 13.62 12.59
C LEU A 96 3.44 12.16 13.02
N PHE A 97 2.39 11.46 13.45
CA PHE A 97 2.47 10.03 13.77
C PHE A 97 2.81 9.16 12.55
N GLY A 98 2.29 9.51 11.37
CA GLY A 98 2.68 8.87 10.11
C GLY A 98 4.17 9.06 9.82
N LEU A 99 4.71 10.28 10.00
CA LEU A 99 6.12 10.57 9.79
C LEU A 99 7.04 9.85 10.78
N THR A 100 6.65 9.71 12.05
CA THR A 100 7.44 8.96 13.04
C THR A 100 7.47 7.46 12.71
N ILE A 101 6.35 6.88 12.26
CA ILE A 101 6.30 5.48 11.80
C ILE A 101 7.19 5.28 10.57
N ILE A 102 7.12 6.18 9.59
CA ILE A 102 7.96 6.12 8.38
C ILE A 102 9.45 6.21 8.76
N SER A 103 9.80 7.14 9.64
CA SER A 103 11.17 7.28 10.17
C SER A 103 11.65 6.00 10.86
N LEU A 104 10.84 5.43 11.76
CA LEU A 104 11.14 4.18 12.45
C LEU A 104 11.27 3.00 11.47
N PHE A 105 10.42 2.94 10.45
CA PHE A 105 10.48 1.91 9.42
C PHE A 105 11.77 1.99 8.59
N THR A 106 12.17 3.21 8.18
CA THR A 106 13.43 3.42 7.46
C THR A 106 14.65 3.09 8.34
N ALA A 107 14.65 3.50 9.61
CA ALA A 107 15.69 3.15 10.57
C ALA A 107 15.78 1.63 10.80
N ALA A 108 14.64 0.93 10.94
CA ALA A 108 14.61 -0.52 11.07
C ALA A 108 15.13 -1.24 9.82
N ARG A 109 14.79 -0.73 8.62
CA ARG A 109 15.32 -1.26 7.36
C ARG A 109 16.83 -1.05 7.25
N MET A 110 17.33 0.10 7.69
CA MET A 110 18.76 0.41 7.72
C MET A 110 19.50 -0.48 8.73
N TYR A 111 18.97 -0.65 9.93
CA TYR A 111 19.53 -1.51 10.98
C TYR A 111 19.63 -2.97 10.52
N ARG A 112 18.59 -3.50 9.86
CA ARG A 112 18.61 -4.85 9.27
C ARG A 112 19.64 -5.00 8.15
N LYS A 113 19.83 -3.98 7.30
CA LYS A 113 20.82 -4.00 6.22
C LYS A 113 22.26 -3.93 6.77
N HIS A 114 22.50 -3.07 7.75
CA HIS A 114 23.82 -2.86 8.36
C HIS A 114 24.30 -4.09 9.13
N HIS A 115 23.40 -4.80 9.83
CA HIS A 115 23.74 -6.02 10.57
C HIS A 115 24.23 -7.17 9.67
N ARG A 116 23.88 -7.16 8.37
CA ARG A 116 24.37 -8.16 7.39
C ARG A 116 25.83 -7.93 6.99
N LEU A 117 26.33 -6.70 7.10
CA LEU A 117 27.72 -6.36 6.74
C LEU A 117 28.69 -6.70 7.87
N ILE A 118 28.30 -6.48 9.12
CA ILE A 118 29.14 -6.76 10.30
C ILE A 118 29.27 -8.26 10.55
N SER A 119 28.21 -9.04 10.30
CA SER A 119 28.26 -10.51 10.44
C SER A 119 29.00 -11.23 9.30
N GLY A 120 29.32 -10.54 8.20
CA GLY A 120 30.16 -11.04 7.11
C GLY A 120 31.66 -10.97 7.40
N LEU A 121 32.09 -10.08 8.29
CA LEU A 121 33.51 -9.85 8.63
C LEU A 121 34.07 -10.84 9.66
N GLN A 122 33.25 -11.70 10.26
CA GLN A 122 33.70 -12.76 11.18
C GLN A 122 33.84 -14.14 10.54
N LYS A 123 33.35 -14.35 9.31
CA LYS A 123 33.39 -15.68 8.65
C LYS A 123 34.63 -15.93 7.80
N HIS A 124 35.40 -14.90 7.50
CA HIS A 124 36.69 -15.03 6.84
C HIS A 124 37.74 -14.42 7.76
N GLY A 125 38.26 -15.25 8.66
CA GLY A 125 39.53 -14.96 9.32
C GLY A 125 40.56 -14.66 8.24
N LEU A 126 41.12 -13.46 8.30
CA LEU A 126 42.13 -12.97 7.39
C LEU A 126 43.49 -13.58 7.81
N PRO A 127 44.13 -14.47 7.04
CA PRO A 127 45.56 -14.64 7.15
C PRO A 127 46.22 -13.50 6.37
N VAL A 128 46.70 -12.51 7.12
CA VAL A 128 47.80 -11.65 6.68
C VAL A 128 49.05 -12.52 6.62
N MET A 129 49.64 -12.65 5.44
CA MET A 129 51.03 -13.01 5.11
C MET A 129 51.04 -13.57 3.68
N LYS A 130 52.06 -13.43 2.82
CA LYS A 130 53.28 -12.62 2.72
C LYS A 130 53.90 -13.12 1.40
N GLU A 131 54.43 -12.18 0.61
CA GLU A 131 55.41 -12.38 -0.48
C GLU A 131 55.02 -13.04 -1.82
N SER A 132 55.65 -12.46 -2.85
CA SER A 132 55.63 -12.68 -4.30
C SER A 132 56.82 -13.62 -4.69
N PRO A 133 57.22 -13.73 -5.97
CA PRO A 133 56.67 -14.47 -7.11
C PRO A 133 57.61 -15.62 -7.58
N ASP A 134 57.25 -16.19 -8.74
CA ASP A 134 58.11 -16.92 -9.71
C ASP A 134 58.10 -18.46 -9.69
N MET A 135 58.02 -18.99 -10.93
CA MET A 135 58.44 -20.33 -11.38
C MET A 135 57.40 -21.46 -11.36
N ALA A 136 56.60 -21.58 -12.43
CA ALA A 136 56.21 -22.87 -13.02
C ALA A 136 55.48 -22.66 -14.36
N ALA A 137 56.22 -22.17 -15.35
CA ALA A 137 55.90 -22.44 -16.75
C ALA A 137 56.61 -23.73 -17.14
N GLU A 138 56.05 -24.88 -16.77
CA GLU A 138 56.46 -26.18 -17.33
C GLU A 138 55.33 -27.18 -17.07
N LEU A 139 55.12 -28.10 -18.01
CA LEU A 139 53.98 -29.05 -18.10
C LEU A 139 52.79 -28.59 -18.96
N LEU A 140 53.08 -27.99 -20.12
CA LEU A 140 52.33 -28.35 -21.32
C LEU A 140 52.71 -29.78 -21.71
N ILE A 141 51.76 -30.50 -22.32
CA ILE A 141 51.89 -31.82 -22.96
C ILE A 141 51.54 -32.99 -22.03
N ASN A 142 50.24 -33.21 -21.83
CA ASN A 142 49.65 -34.51 -22.14
C ASN A 142 48.13 -34.36 -22.37
N HIS A 143 47.71 -34.90 -23.49
CA HIS A 143 46.37 -34.84 -24.06
C HIS A 143 45.38 -35.61 -23.19
N VAL A 144 44.73 -34.90 -22.27
CA VAL A 144 43.48 -35.32 -21.62
C VAL A 144 42.39 -34.42 -22.22
N PRO A 145 41.27 -34.95 -22.73
CA PRO A 145 40.12 -34.12 -23.00
C PRO A 145 39.57 -33.67 -21.63
N THR A 146 40.13 -32.60 -21.11
CA THR A 146 39.58 -31.87 -19.98
C THR A 146 38.23 -31.36 -20.46
N VAL A 147 37.17 -31.98 -19.96
CA VAL A 147 35.83 -31.39 -19.95
C VAL A 147 35.94 -30.14 -19.09
N GLU A 148 36.37 -29.05 -19.70
CA GLU A 148 36.28 -27.72 -19.12
C GLU A 148 34.80 -27.34 -19.19
N THR A 149 34.06 -27.68 -18.13
CA THR A 149 32.79 -27.02 -17.79
C THR A 149 33.08 -25.58 -17.34
N GLY A 150 33.68 -24.79 -18.20
CA GLY A 150 33.60 -23.34 -18.18
C GLY A 150 32.47 -22.93 -19.10
N ILE A 151 31.23 -22.96 -18.61
CA ILE A 151 30.07 -22.50 -19.39
C ILE A 151 30.26 -21.00 -19.59
N ASN A 152 30.85 -20.59 -20.69
CA ASN A 152 30.79 -19.21 -21.14
C ASN A 152 29.32 -18.95 -21.50
N LEU A 153 28.56 -18.39 -20.56
CA LEU A 153 27.15 -18.07 -20.74
C LEU A 153 27.00 -17.11 -21.92
N SER A 154 26.39 -17.57 -23.01
CA SER A 154 26.10 -16.71 -24.15
C SER A 154 24.96 -15.75 -23.82
N GLN A 155 24.93 -14.58 -24.46
CA GLN A 155 23.79 -13.66 -24.37
C GLN A 155 22.47 -14.36 -24.76
N ASN A 156 22.52 -15.34 -25.67
CA ASN A 156 21.34 -16.13 -26.04
C ASN A 156 20.83 -17.02 -24.89
N ASP A 157 21.74 -17.59 -24.11
CA ASP A 157 21.39 -18.41 -22.94
C ASP A 157 20.73 -17.53 -21.87
N ILE A 158 21.31 -16.35 -21.61
CA ILE A 158 20.74 -15.36 -20.71
C ILE A 158 19.36 -14.90 -21.17
N ASN A 159 19.19 -14.61 -22.47
CA ASN A 159 17.89 -14.23 -23.03
C ASN A 159 16.86 -15.36 -22.86
N THR A 160 17.27 -16.61 -23.12
CA THR A 160 16.41 -17.78 -22.96
C THR A 160 15.95 -17.92 -21.51
N MET A 161 16.86 -17.76 -20.54
CA MET A 161 16.52 -17.80 -19.12
C MET A 161 15.63 -16.64 -18.66
N LEU A 162 15.85 -15.43 -19.17
CA LEU A 162 14.98 -14.27 -18.89
C LEU A 162 13.56 -14.52 -19.38
N VAL A 163 13.42 -14.98 -20.63
CA VAL A 163 12.12 -15.23 -21.27
C VAL A 163 11.40 -16.39 -20.57
N SER A 164 12.09 -17.50 -20.29
CA SER A 164 11.47 -18.66 -19.65
C SER A 164 10.98 -18.34 -18.23
N SER A 165 11.80 -17.67 -17.42
CA SER A 165 11.44 -17.27 -16.05
C SER A 165 10.31 -16.23 -16.02
N LEU A 166 10.33 -15.24 -16.93
CA LEU A 166 9.24 -14.27 -17.01
C LEU A 166 7.93 -14.93 -17.44
N LYS A 167 7.97 -15.82 -18.45
CA LYS A 167 6.81 -16.57 -18.91
C LYS A 167 6.19 -17.37 -17.77
N GLU A 168 7.01 -18.10 -17.01
CA GLU A 168 6.51 -18.90 -15.89
C GLU A 168 5.83 -18.02 -14.84
N ALA A 169 6.49 -16.92 -14.43
CA ALA A 169 5.92 -15.97 -13.47
C ALA A 169 4.56 -15.41 -13.95
N VAL A 170 4.52 -14.91 -15.18
CA VAL A 170 3.31 -14.33 -15.77
C VAL A 170 2.21 -15.39 -15.88
N ASN A 171 2.52 -16.60 -16.35
CA ASN A 171 1.55 -17.68 -16.48
C ASN A 171 0.94 -18.08 -15.13
N ILE A 172 1.77 -18.16 -14.08
CA ILE A 172 1.29 -18.43 -12.71
C ILE A 172 0.31 -17.33 -12.28
N TRP A 173 0.70 -16.07 -12.46
CA TRP A 173 -0.13 -14.94 -12.04
C TRP A 173 -1.46 -14.88 -12.79
N LEU A 174 -1.46 -15.06 -14.11
CA LEU A 174 -2.68 -15.05 -14.93
C LEU A 174 -3.65 -16.15 -14.50
N LYS A 175 -3.14 -17.36 -14.20
CA LYS A 175 -3.95 -18.50 -13.76
C LYS A 175 -4.58 -18.31 -12.39
N ILE A 176 -3.87 -17.64 -11.48
CA ILE A 176 -4.37 -17.44 -10.10
C ILE A 176 -5.42 -16.34 -10.04
N ASN A 177 -5.20 -15.27 -10.80
CA ASN A 177 -6.08 -14.10 -10.76
C ASN A 177 -7.20 -14.16 -11.80
N ASP A 178 -7.14 -15.08 -12.75
CA ASP A 178 -8.03 -15.15 -13.94
C ASP A 178 -8.12 -13.80 -14.66
N GLN A 179 -6.96 -13.16 -14.80
CA GLN A 179 -6.83 -11.79 -15.30
C GLN A 179 -6.00 -11.73 -16.57
N SER A 180 -6.07 -10.59 -17.26
CA SER A 180 -5.35 -10.37 -18.51
C SER A 180 -3.90 -9.89 -18.29
N LEU A 181 -3.08 -9.96 -19.34
CA LEU A 181 -1.71 -9.43 -19.31
C LEU A 181 -1.66 -7.91 -19.11
N VAL A 182 -2.69 -7.19 -19.55
CA VAL A 182 -2.85 -5.75 -19.30
C VAL A 182 -3.02 -5.48 -17.81
N GLU A 183 -3.81 -6.32 -17.13
CA GLU A 183 -4.04 -6.23 -15.69
C GLU A 183 -2.77 -6.57 -14.89
N PHE A 184 -1.97 -7.54 -15.34
CA PHE A 184 -0.65 -7.80 -14.76
C PHE A 184 0.25 -6.55 -14.80
N ALA A 185 0.30 -5.88 -15.95
CA ALA A 185 1.09 -4.66 -16.09
C ALA A 185 0.53 -3.52 -15.21
N TYR A 186 -0.79 -3.41 -15.11
CA TYR A 186 -1.46 -2.44 -14.27
C TYR A 186 -1.17 -2.67 -12.79
N GLN A 187 -1.26 -3.89 -12.30
CA GLN A 187 -1.03 -4.16 -10.87
C GLN A 187 0.46 -4.11 -10.51
N SER A 188 1.33 -4.64 -11.37
CA SER A 188 2.77 -4.64 -11.10
C SER A 188 3.39 -3.25 -11.24
N GLN A 189 2.83 -2.37 -12.08
CA GLN A 189 3.39 -1.06 -12.44
C GLN A 189 4.84 -1.13 -13.00
N ILE A 190 5.25 -2.30 -13.50
CA ILE A 190 6.60 -2.52 -14.06
C ILE A 190 6.61 -2.23 -15.57
N TRP A 191 5.51 -2.54 -16.25
CA TRP A 191 5.38 -2.47 -17.70
C TRP A 191 4.39 -1.39 -18.11
N THR A 192 4.76 -0.59 -19.11
CA THR A 192 3.89 0.47 -19.62
C THR A 192 2.73 -0.10 -20.44
N ILE A 193 1.52 0.39 -20.17
CA ILE A 193 0.33 0.10 -20.95
C ILE A 193 0.19 1.17 -22.05
N THR A 194 0.04 0.73 -23.31
CA THR A 194 -0.16 1.59 -24.47
C THR A 194 -1.58 1.44 -25.00
N ASN A 195 -2.14 2.51 -25.56
CA ASN A 195 -3.40 2.45 -26.30
C ASN A 195 -3.08 2.37 -27.80
N ASP A 196 -3.42 1.26 -28.42
CA ASP A 196 -3.27 1.01 -29.85
C ASP A 196 -4.65 0.92 -30.49
N ASN A 197 -5.08 1.98 -31.18
CA ASN A 197 -6.37 2.07 -31.88
C ASN A 197 -7.59 1.68 -31.01
N GLY A 198 -7.61 2.09 -29.75
CA GLY A 198 -8.69 1.80 -28.80
C GLY A 198 -8.51 0.51 -28.01
N SER A 199 -7.46 -0.28 -28.28
CA SER A 199 -7.12 -1.47 -27.48
C SER A 199 -5.95 -1.17 -26.55
N LEU A 200 -6.10 -1.46 -25.26
CA LEU A 200 -4.97 -1.47 -24.33
C LEU A 200 -4.04 -2.65 -24.65
N ARG A 201 -2.74 -2.38 -24.66
CA ARG A 201 -1.67 -3.33 -24.99
C ARG A 201 -0.48 -3.13 -24.07
N VAL A 202 0.35 -4.16 -23.96
CA VAL A 202 1.58 -4.15 -23.16
C VAL A 202 2.76 -4.57 -24.03
N ARG A 203 2.99 -3.80 -25.10
CA ARG A 203 3.96 -4.09 -26.19
C ARG A 203 5.35 -4.46 -25.69
N SER A 204 5.81 -3.82 -24.62
CA SER A 204 7.12 -4.12 -24.04
C SER A 204 7.14 -5.46 -23.32
N LEU A 205 6.11 -5.79 -22.55
CA LEU A 205 6.01 -7.08 -21.88
C LEU A 205 5.88 -8.23 -22.90
N GLU A 206 5.01 -8.07 -23.90
CA GLU A 206 4.80 -9.07 -24.97
C GLU A 206 6.10 -9.45 -25.69
N ARG A 207 7.00 -8.48 -25.90
CA ARG A 207 8.33 -8.75 -26.48
C ARG A 207 9.20 -9.63 -25.59
N TYR A 208 9.15 -9.44 -24.28
CA TYR A 208 9.92 -10.25 -23.32
C TYR A 208 9.31 -11.64 -23.09
N LEU A 209 8.08 -11.87 -23.57
CA LEU A 209 7.47 -13.20 -23.64
C LEU A 209 7.81 -13.95 -24.94
N SER A 210 8.76 -13.46 -25.75
CA SER A 210 9.17 -14.13 -26.99
C SER A 210 10.68 -14.04 -27.16
N ILE A 211 11.35 -15.18 -27.35
CA ILE A 211 12.81 -15.21 -27.52
C ILE A 211 13.25 -14.41 -28.75
N ASP A 212 12.48 -14.47 -29.83
CA ASP A 212 12.81 -13.78 -31.09
C ASP A 212 12.61 -12.26 -31.02
N LYS A 213 11.82 -11.76 -30.06
CA LYS A 213 11.41 -10.35 -29.98
C LYS A 213 12.04 -9.61 -28.81
N ILE A 214 12.80 -10.29 -27.96
CA ILE A 214 13.48 -9.66 -26.83
C ILE A 214 14.50 -8.63 -27.36
N PRO A 215 14.61 -7.44 -26.74
CA PRO A 215 15.62 -6.46 -27.14
C PRO A 215 17.05 -6.99 -27.00
N LYS A 216 17.96 -6.53 -27.87
CA LYS A 216 19.39 -6.88 -27.82
C LYS A 216 20.04 -6.58 -26.46
N ASN A 217 19.62 -5.51 -25.79
CA ASN A 217 20.03 -5.18 -24.43
C ASN A 217 18.80 -5.25 -23.51
N PRO A 218 18.53 -6.42 -22.89
CA PRO A 218 17.34 -6.61 -22.09
C PRO A 218 17.43 -5.83 -20.76
N ARG A 219 16.31 -5.21 -20.38
CA ARG A 219 16.13 -4.57 -19.06
C ARG A 219 15.87 -5.63 -18.00
N TRP A 220 16.89 -6.43 -17.71
CA TRP A 220 16.79 -7.60 -16.83
C TRP A 220 16.23 -7.27 -15.44
N LYS A 221 16.49 -6.06 -14.92
CA LYS A 221 15.91 -5.59 -13.64
C LYS A 221 14.38 -5.60 -13.63
N ASN A 222 13.74 -5.30 -14.76
CA ASN A 222 12.27 -5.35 -14.86
C ASN A 222 11.75 -6.79 -14.83
N VAL A 223 12.51 -7.73 -15.41
CA VAL A 223 12.19 -9.17 -15.34
C VAL A 223 12.27 -9.66 -13.90
N ILE A 224 13.38 -9.37 -13.20
CA ILE A 224 13.55 -9.71 -11.77
C ILE A 224 12.45 -9.10 -10.91
N LYS A 225 12.13 -7.81 -11.10
CA LYS A 225 11.01 -7.17 -10.39
C LYS A 225 9.67 -7.86 -10.66
N SER A 226 9.43 -8.31 -11.90
CA SER A 226 8.19 -8.97 -12.30
C SER A 226 8.04 -10.31 -11.60
N ILE A 227 9.10 -11.11 -11.57
CA ILE A 227 9.12 -12.39 -10.87
C ILE A 227 8.94 -12.17 -9.36
N GLY A 228 9.65 -11.19 -8.79
CA GLY A 228 9.50 -10.84 -7.36
C GLY A 228 8.10 -10.35 -6.99
N PHE A 229 7.43 -9.61 -7.87
CA PHE A 229 6.03 -9.24 -7.70
C PHE A 229 5.14 -10.49 -7.64
N VAL A 230 5.27 -11.42 -8.60
CA VAL A 230 4.48 -12.66 -8.58
C VAL A 230 4.75 -13.47 -7.32
N LEU A 231 6.01 -13.65 -6.93
CA LEU A 231 6.37 -14.34 -5.69
C LEU A 231 5.72 -13.71 -4.44
N SER A 232 5.55 -12.39 -4.43
CA SER A 232 4.87 -11.70 -3.31
C SER A 232 3.36 -11.93 -3.25
N THR A 233 2.76 -12.40 -4.35
CA THR A 233 1.31 -12.73 -4.43
C THR A 233 1.01 -14.18 -4.08
N LEU A 234 2.03 -15.05 -4.03
CA LEU A 234 1.88 -16.47 -3.76
C LEU A 234 2.08 -16.79 -2.27
N ASP A 235 1.44 -17.88 -1.83
CA ASP A 235 1.78 -18.50 -0.56
C ASP A 235 3.13 -19.23 -0.66
N LYS A 236 3.94 -19.18 0.39
CA LYS A 236 5.29 -19.77 0.41
C LYS A 236 5.27 -21.30 0.38
N ASP A 237 4.18 -21.89 0.86
CA ASP A 237 3.97 -23.34 0.86
C ASP A 237 3.42 -23.86 -0.48
N ASP A 238 3.06 -22.95 -1.41
CA ASP A 238 2.60 -23.32 -2.75
C ASP A 238 3.77 -23.86 -3.59
N HIS A 239 3.62 -25.06 -4.15
CA HIS A 239 4.61 -25.64 -5.08
C HIS A 239 5.05 -24.66 -6.19
N ARG A 240 4.12 -23.83 -6.67
CA ARG A 240 4.40 -22.80 -7.68
C ARG A 240 5.36 -21.72 -7.15
N TYR A 241 5.25 -21.35 -5.88
CA TYR A 241 6.18 -20.44 -5.22
C TYR A 241 7.57 -21.07 -5.14
N LEU A 242 7.67 -22.32 -4.66
CA LEU A 242 8.97 -22.98 -4.51
C LEU A 242 9.72 -23.02 -5.85
N LYS A 243 9.06 -23.50 -6.91
CA LYS A 243 9.62 -23.57 -8.27
C LYS A 243 10.03 -22.19 -8.78
N LEU A 244 9.15 -21.20 -8.67
CA LEU A 244 9.43 -19.85 -9.18
C LEU A 244 10.55 -19.16 -8.39
N ASN A 245 10.65 -19.43 -7.09
CA ASN A 245 11.67 -18.87 -6.21
C ASN A 245 13.05 -19.47 -6.51
N GLU A 246 13.12 -20.77 -6.81
CA GLU A 246 14.34 -21.42 -7.31
C GLU A 246 14.81 -20.77 -8.62
N MET A 247 13.92 -20.66 -9.60
CA MET A 247 14.22 -20.00 -10.88
C MET A 247 14.66 -18.54 -10.68
N PHE A 248 14.04 -17.82 -9.74
CA PHE A 248 14.39 -16.45 -9.39
C PHE A 248 15.83 -16.33 -8.87
N HIS A 249 16.23 -17.22 -7.95
CA HIS A 249 17.57 -17.22 -7.39
C HIS A 249 18.62 -17.61 -8.42
N GLU A 250 18.35 -18.65 -9.22
CA GLU A 250 19.24 -19.09 -10.29
C GLU A 250 19.45 -17.96 -11.33
N LEU A 251 18.36 -17.34 -11.78
CA LEU A 251 18.41 -16.23 -12.72
C LEU A 251 19.16 -15.03 -12.14
N SER A 252 18.90 -14.66 -10.89
CA SER A 252 19.56 -13.52 -10.25
C SER A 252 21.07 -13.72 -10.14
N ALA A 253 21.52 -14.91 -9.71
CA ALA A 253 22.93 -15.23 -9.60
C ALA A 253 23.64 -15.18 -10.95
N LYS A 254 23.03 -15.75 -12.00
CA LYS A 254 23.59 -15.73 -13.36
C LYS A 254 23.64 -14.31 -13.95
N LEU A 255 22.63 -13.49 -13.71
CA LEU A 255 22.62 -12.10 -14.16
C LEU A 255 23.67 -11.24 -13.45
N GLU A 256 23.87 -11.44 -12.16
CA GLU A 256 24.93 -10.75 -11.40
C GLU A 256 26.31 -11.16 -11.89
N SER A 257 26.52 -12.45 -12.22
CA SER A 257 27.79 -12.90 -12.80
C SER A 257 28.03 -12.41 -14.23
N PHE A 258 26.98 -12.17 -15.02
CA PHE A 258 27.10 -11.79 -16.43
C PHE A 258 27.16 -10.27 -16.66
N TYR A 259 26.45 -9.49 -15.84
CA TYR A 259 26.37 -8.03 -15.95
C TYR A 259 27.04 -7.24 -14.82
N GLY A 260 27.44 -7.91 -13.73
CA GLY A 260 28.14 -7.31 -12.59
C GLY A 260 29.63 -7.17 -12.85
#